data_AF-A0A804PGL5-F1
#
_entry.id   AF-A0A804PGL5-F1
#
_cell.length_a   1.000
_cell.length_b   1.000
_cell.length_c   1.000
_cell.angle_alpha   90.00
_cell.angle_beta   90.00
_cell.angle_gamma   90.00
#
_symmetry.space_group_name_H-M   'P 1'
#
loop_
_entity.id
_entity.type
_entity.pdbx_description
1 polymer ?
#
loop_
_entity_poly.entity_id
_entity_poly.type
_entity_poly.pdbx_seq_one_letter_code
_entity_poly.pdbx_strand_id
1 'polypeptide(L)'
;MNLAVAAALPSVTPRTGVVLPRSSRRHCPRGVVPRAASSSVSSFTSPSAAAAPIYTPTPQDRSLRTPHSGYHFDGTARPFFEGWYFKVSIPECRQSFCFMYSVENPLFRDGMSDLDKLLYRPRFTGVGAQILGADDKYICQFSEKSNNFWGSRHELMLGNTFISNKESTPPQGEVPPQDFSRRVLEGFQVTPIWHQGFIRDDGRSNYVPNVQTARWEYSTRPVYGWGDVKSKQLSTAGWIEWDGERFEFENAPSYSEKNWGGGFPRKWYWIGIHYEGQFFEFVPWTGTVSWDIGLWGLWKMSGENKTHLVEIEATTAESGTALRAPTIEAGLVPACKDTCYGDLRLQLWEKKYDGSKGEMILDATSNMAALEVGGGPWFNGWKGTTVVNEVVNNIVGTPVDVESLLPIPFLKPPGL
;
A
#
# COMPACT_ATOMS: atom_id res chain seq x y z
N MET A 1 14.47 -7.75 -2.50
CA MET A 1 13.60 -7.80 -3.69
C MET A 1 12.18 -7.65 -3.20
N ASN A 2 11.53 -6.52 -3.44
CA ASN A 2 10.11 -6.36 -3.13
C ASN A 2 9.38 -6.07 -4.43
N LEU A 3 8.41 -6.92 -4.72
CA LEU A 3 7.48 -6.75 -5.82
C LEU A 3 6.11 -6.81 -5.19
N ALA A 4 5.36 -5.71 -5.25
CA ALA A 4 3.96 -5.69 -4.87
C ALA A 4 3.13 -5.43 -6.14
N VAL A 5 2.32 -6.41 -6.53
CA VAL A 5 1.18 -6.18 -7.42
C VAL A 5 -0.04 -6.21 -6.52
N ALA A 6 -0.59 -5.02 -6.23
CA ALA A 6 -1.74 -4.87 -5.35
C ALA A 6 -2.96 -4.40 -6.16
N ALA A 7 -3.93 -5.29 -6.34
CA ALA A 7 -5.21 -4.97 -6.94
C ALA A 7 -6.34 -5.24 -5.95
N ALA A 8 -7.07 -4.18 -5.58
CA ALA A 8 -8.38 -4.32 -4.96
C ALA A 8 -9.42 -4.30 -6.08
N LEU A 9 -10.07 -5.43 -6.33
CA LEU A 9 -11.14 -5.54 -7.31
C LEU A 9 -12.47 -5.22 -6.60
N PRO A 10 -13.32 -4.32 -7.14
CA PRO A 10 -14.69 -4.21 -6.65
C PRO A 10 -15.42 -5.55 -6.86
N SER A 11 -16.40 -5.87 -6.00
CA SER A 11 -17.15 -7.12 -6.06
C SER A 11 -17.68 -7.38 -7.47
N VAL A 12 -17.18 -8.43 -8.11
CA VAL A 12 -17.50 -8.81 -9.48
C VAL A 12 -18.89 -9.43 -9.51
N THR A 13 -19.84 -8.81 -10.20
CA THR A 13 -20.96 -9.56 -10.79
C THR A 13 -20.42 -10.33 -11.99
N PRO A 14 -20.72 -11.64 -12.14
CA PRO A 14 -20.26 -12.40 -13.29
C PRO A 14 -20.70 -11.72 -14.59
N ARG A 15 -19.75 -11.53 -15.52
CA ARG A 15 -20.02 -10.86 -16.80
C ARG A 15 -21.03 -11.68 -17.61
N THR A 16 -22.24 -11.12 -17.76
CA THR A 16 -22.88 -11.12 -19.07
C THR A 16 -22.25 -9.99 -19.88
N GLY A 17 -21.82 -10.31 -21.10
CA GLY A 17 -20.90 -9.48 -21.87
C GLY A 17 -21.44 -8.10 -22.22
N VAL A 18 -20.84 -7.06 -21.66
CA VAL A 18 -20.80 -5.72 -22.27
C VAL A 18 -19.38 -5.17 -22.08
N VAL A 19 -18.68 -4.98 -23.19
CA VAL A 19 -17.38 -4.29 -23.25
C VAL A 19 -17.65 -2.80 -23.15
N LEU A 20 -17.29 -2.17 -22.03
CA LEU A 20 -17.31 -0.71 -21.93
C LEU A 20 -16.07 -0.14 -22.65
N PRO A 21 -16.23 0.96 -23.42
CA PRO A 21 -15.13 1.54 -24.20
C PRO A 21 -14.05 2.16 -23.27
N ARG A 22 -12.80 2.15 -23.75
CA ARG A 22 -11.64 2.81 -23.13
C ARG A 22 -11.97 4.29 -22.85
N SER A 23 -12.28 4.63 -21.60
CA SER A 23 -12.53 6.00 -21.16
C SER A 23 -11.21 6.70 -20.86
N SER A 24 -11.04 7.90 -21.44
CA SER A 24 -10.07 8.91 -21.01
C SER A 24 -10.29 9.29 -19.54
N ARG A 25 -9.25 9.84 -18.88
CA ARG A 25 -9.29 10.39 -17.52
C ARG A 25 -10.54 11.28 -17.38
N ARG A 26 -11.53 10.88 -16.57
CA ARG A 26 -12.72 11.70 -16.31
C ARG A 26 -12.48 12.49 -15.03
N HIS A 27 -12.71 13.81 -15.09
CA HIS A 27 -12.83 14.63 -13.89
C HIS A 27 -14.02 14.16 -13.05
N CYS A 28 -13.83 14.07 -11.74
CA CYS A 28 -14.90 13.75 -10.80
C CYS A 28 -15.96 14.88 -10.87
N PRO A 29 -17.27 14.57 -10.97
CA PRO A 29 -18.28 15.64 -11.00
C PRO A 29 -18.26 16.38 -9.66
N ARG A 30 -18.01 17.69 -9.70
CA ARG A 30 -18.24 18.58 -8.54
C ARG A 30 -19.72 18.52 -8.17
N GLY A 31 -20.04 18.47 -6.87
CA GLY A 31 -21.37 18.74 -6.37
C GLY A 31 -21.81 20.17 -6.74
N VAL A 32 -22.47 20.31 -7.89
CA VAL A 32 -23.08 21.57 -8.33
C VAL A 32 -24.50 21.62 -7.76
N VAL A 33 -24.76 22.55 -6.85
CA VAL A 33 -26.12 22.92 -6.44
C VAL A 33 -26.79 23.63 -7.63
N PRO A 34 -27.86 23.10 -8.25
CA PRO A 34 -28.51 23.78 -9.35
C PRO A 34 -29.40 24.91 -8.80
N ARG A 35 -29.21 26.10 -9.36
CA ARG A 35 -30.11 27.24 -9.18
C ARG A 35 -31.45 26.91 -9.86
N ALA A 36 -32.54 27.01 -9.11
CA ALA A 36 -33.87 26.57 -9.51
C ALA A 36 -34.37 27.30 -10.78
N ALA A 37 -34.79 26.51 -11.77
CA ALA A 37 -35.76 26.92 -12.78
C ALA A 37 -36.93 25.93 -12.74
N SER A 38 -38.13 26.47 -12.61
CA SER A 38 -39.38 25.74 -12.38
C SER A 38 -39.87 25.01 -13.63
N SER A 39 -40.00 23.69 -13.56
CA SER A 39 -41.08 22.95 -14.21
C SER A 39 -41.15 21.53 -13.65
N SER A 40 -42.34 21.16 -13.21
CA SER A 40 -42.76 19.87 -12.68
C SER A 40 -42.39 18.68 -13.57
N VAL A 41 -41.87 17.58 -12.98
CA VAL A 41 -42.26 16.17 -13.17
C VAL A 41 -41.31 15.24 -12.38
N SER A 42 -41.91 14.26 -11.69
CA SER A 42 -41.37 13.05 -11.04
C SER A 42 -40.23 13.21 -10.01
N SER A 43 -40.56 12.89 -8.76
CA SER A 43 -39.66 12.74 -7.63
C SER A 43 -38.66 11.59 -7.85
N PHE A 44 -37.51 11.91 -8.45
CA PHE A 44 -36.29 11.17 -8.18
C PHE A 44 -35.73 11.69 -6.85
N THR A 45 -35.77 10.86 -5.81
CA THR A 45 -34.96 11.05 -4.62
C THR A 45 -33.51 11.20 -5.04
N SER A 46 -32.94 12.38 -4.83
CA SER A 46 -31.50 12.62 -4.92
C SER A 46 -30.78 11.61 -4.03
N PRO A 47 -29.57 11.14 -4.39
CA PRO A 47 -28.77 10.36 -3.46
C PRO A 47 -28.59 11.21 -2.20
N SER A 48 -28.95 10.66 -1.04
CA SER A 48 -28.58 11.23 0.25
C SER A 48 -27.11 11.58 0.18
N ALA A 49 -26.72 12.81 0.55
CA ALA A 49 -25.33 13.09 0.84
C ALA A 49 -24.81 11.98 1.76
N ALA A 50 -23.73 11.31 1.36
CA ALA A 50 -23.16 10.22 2.15
C ALA A 50 -22.95 10.74 3.57
N ALA A 51 -23.50 10.06 4.56
CA ALA A 51 -23.40 10.50 5.95
C ALA A 51 -21.91 10.58 6.32
N ALA A 52 -21.48 11.70 6.88
CA ALA A 52 -20.09 11.89 7.28
C ALA A 52 -19.65 10.71 8.19
N PRO A 53 -18.46 10.14 7.98
CA PRO A 53 -18.02 8.98 8.76
C PRO A 53 -17.96 9.36 10.24
N ILE A 54 -18.63 8.57 11.09
CA ILE A 54 -18.62 8.78 12.53
C ILE A 54 -17.37 8.09 13.10
N TYR A 55 -16.47 8.88 13.67
CA TYR A 55 -15.32 8.34 14.39
C TYR A 55 -15.78 7.48 15.56
N THR A 56 -15.24 6.27 15.64
CA THR A 56 -15.33 5.42 16.83
C THR A 56 -13.91 5.04 17.26
N PRO A 57 -13.57 5.14 18.56
CA PRO A 57 -12.28 4.66 19.05
C PRO A 57 -12.07 3.20 18.69
N THR A 58 -10.83 2.83 18.41
CA THR A 58 -10.49 1.45 18.06
C THR A 58 -10.87 0.49 19.19
N PRO A 59 -11.83 -0.45 18.98
CA PRO A 59 -12.17 -1.42 20.01
C PRO A 59 -11.04 -2.42 20.19
N GLN A 60 -10.77 -2.81 21.45
CA GLN A 60 -9.76 -3.81 21.77
C GLN A 60 -10.15 -5.19 21.22
N ASP A 61 -11.40 -5.61 21.41
CA ASP A 61 -11.87 -6.90 20.91
C ASP A 61 -12.49 -6.77 19.51
N ARG A 62 -11.93 -7.50 18.55
CA ARG A 62 -12.37 -7.51 17.15
C ARG A 62 -12.30 -8.92 16.57
N SER A 63 -13.32 -9.27 15.79
CA SER A 63 -13.43 -10.57 15.12
C SER A 63 -12.39 -10.77 14.01
N LEU A 64 -11.88 -9.68 13.43
CA LEU A 64 -10.80 -9.69 12.45
C LEU A 64 -9.72 -8.72 12.89
N ARG A 65 -8.49 -9.21 12.98
CA ARG A 65 -7.29 -8.43 13.29
C ARG A 65 -6.30 -8.62 12.16
N THR A 66 -5.65 -7.54 11.75
CA THR A 66 -4.51 -7.64 10.85
C THR A 66 -3.43 -8.50 11.56
N PRO A 67 -2.95 -9.59 10.95
CA PRO A 67 -1.81 -10.34 11.49
C PRO A 67 -0.58 -9.44 11.57
N HIS A 68 0.33 -9.69 12.54
CA HIS A 68 1.57 -8.90 12.70
C HIS A 68 1.37 -7.37 12.76
N SER A 69 0.24 -6.94 13.33
CA SER A 69 -0.23 -5.56 13.26
C SER A 69 0.57 -4.58 14.12
N GLY A 70 1.16 -5.04 15.22
CA GLY A 70 1.91 -4.19 16.16
C GLY A 70 3.25 -3.69 15.63
N TYR A 71 3.62 -2.47 15.99
CA TYR A 71 4.93 -1.86 15.75
C TYR A 71 6.07 -2.70 16.34
N HIS A 72 7.11 -2.99 15.53
CA HIS A 72 8.07 -4.08 15.79
C HIS A 72 9.41 -3.63 16.37
N PHE A 73 9.63 -2.33 16.56
CA PHE A 73 10.91 -1.85 17.07
C PHE A 73 11.21 -2.42 18.47
N ASP A 74 12.34 -3.11 18.58
CA ASP A 74 12.74 -3.86 19.78
C ASP A 74 13.48 -2.99 20.82
N GLY A 75 13.69 -1.71 20.54
CA GLY A 75 14.41 -0.80 21.42
C GLY A 75 15.93 -0.87 21.31
N THR A 76 16.47 -1.65 20.36
CA THR A 76 17.91 -1.86 20.21
C THR A 76 18.54 -0.95 19.16
N ALA A 77 19.87 -0.93 19.13
CA ALA A 77 20.65 -0.24 18.11
C ALA A 77 20.89 -1.09 16.86
N ARG A 78 20.10 -2.14 16.62
CA ARG A 78 20.16 -2.88 15.35
C ARG A 78 19.62 -2.00 14.23
N PRO A 79 20.15 -2.09 13.00
CA PRO A 79 19.53 -1.42 11.86
C PRO A 79 18.05 -1.79 11.82
N PHE A 80 17.19 -0.80 11.65
CA PHE A 80 15.76 -0.99 11.72
C PHE A 80 15.04 -0.07 10.72
N PHE A 81 14.12 -0.67 9.99
CA PHE A 81 13.13 0.00 9.17
C PHE A 81 11.78 -0.68 9.37
N GLU A 82 10.73 0.13 9.41
CA GLU A 82 9.36 -0.35 9.29
C GLU A 82 8.57 0.57 8.38
N GLY A 83 7.83 -0.03 7.45
CA GLY A 83 7.05 0.65 6.44
C GLY A 83 5.62 0.12 6.39
N TRP A 84 4.68 1.03 6.14
CA TRP A 84 3.26 0.73 6.00
C TRP A 84 2.76 1.27 4.67
N TYR A 85 2.00 0.47 3.95
CA TYR A 85 1.36 0.82 2.69
C TYR A 85 -0.15 0.69 2.84
N PHE A 86 -0.89 1.69 2.41
CA PHE A 86 -2.35 1.68 2.35
C PHE A 86 -2.78 2.17 0.99
N LYS A 87 -3.73 1.50 0.35
CA LYS A 87 -4.32 1.97 -0.91
C LYS A 87 -5.82 2.17 -0.75
N VAL A 88 -6.34 3.26 -1.27
CA VAL A 88 -7.77 3.51 -1.46
C VAL A 88 -8.02 3.65 -2.95
N SER A 89 -9.00 2.92 -3.49
CA SER A 89 -9.42 3.04 -4.90
C SER A 89 -10.82 3.66 -4.93
N ILE A 90 -11.02 4.67 -5.77
CA ILE A 90 -12.31 5.34 -6.01
C ILE A 90 -12.73 5.01 -7.46
N PRO A 91 -13.46 3.90 -7.68
CA PRO A 91 -13.75 3.41 -9.03
C PRO A 91 -14.56 4.40 -9.88
N GLU A 92 -15.42 5.20 -9.25
CA GLU A 92 -16.34 6.13 -9.90
C GLU A 92 -15.58 7.18 -10.75
N CYS A 93 -14.39 7.57 -10.31
CA CYS A 93 -13.53 8.50 -11.01
C CYS A 93 -12.22 7.87 -11.51
N ARG A 94 -12.04 6.56 -11.31
CA ARG A 94 -10.81 5.82 -11.65
C ARG A 94 -9.56 6.47 -11.04
N GLN A 95 -9.65 6.88 -9.78
CA GLN A 95 -8.52 7.45 -9.02
C GLN A 95 -8.14 6.54 -7.86
N SER A 96 -6.86 6.48 -7.54
CA SER A 96 -6.37 5.76 -6.35
C SER A 96 -5.43 6.64 -5.55
N PHE A 97 -5.32 6.33 -4.26
CA PHE A 97 -4.40 6.97 -3.34
C PHE A 97 -3.66 5.90 -2.56
N CYS A 98 -2.35 5.81 -2.76
CA CYS A 98 -1.44 4.97 -2.01
C CYS A 98 -0.73 5.82 -0.97
N PHE A 99 -0.95 5.54 0.31
CA PHE A 99 -0.29 6.16 1.44
C PHE A 99 0.85 5.25 1.90
N MET A 100 2.05 5.79 1.99
CA MET A 100 3.21 5.07 2.48
C MET A 100 3.83 5.80 3.66
N TYR A 101 3.92 5.12 4.80
CA TYR A 101 4.58 5.61 6.00
C TYR A 101 5.84 4.82 6.26
N SER A 102 6.85 5.48 6.82
CA SER A 102 8.10 4.82 7.21
C SER A 102 8.64 5.37 8.52
N VAL A 103 9.36 4.52 9.25
CA VAL A 103 10.26 4.93 10.33
C VAL A 103 11.60 4.21 10.20
N GLU A 104 12.69 4.95 10.37
CA GLU A 104 14.08 4.50 10.23
C GLU A 104 14.86 4.75 11.52
N ASN A 105 15.53 3.70 12.02
CA ASN A 105 16.41 3.71 13.19
C ASN A 105 15.90 4.58 14.37
N PRO A 106 14.69 4.30 14.90
CA PRO A 106 13.98 5.12 15.89
C PRO A 106 14.65 5.17 17.28
N LEU A 107 15.74 4.42 17.51
CA LEU A 107 16.58 4.60 18.69
C LEU A 107 17.18 6.02 18.73
N PHE A 108 17.61 6.52 17.58
CA PHE A 108 18.28 7.81 17.43
C PHE A 108 17.25 8.89 17.10
N ARG A 109 16.38 9.20 18.09
CA ARG A 109 15.19 10.03 17.87
C ARG A 109 15.48 11.42 17.33
N ASP A 110 16.57 12.03 17.78
CA ASP A 110 17.04 13.36 17.35
C ASP A 110 18.07 13.32 16.21
N GLY A 111 18.21 12.16 15.55
CA GLY A 111 19.32 11.87 14.65
C GLY A 111 20.53 11.28 15.38
N MET A 112 21.56 10.91 14.63
CA MET A 112 22.79 10.34 15.18
C MET A 112 23.81 11.43 15.55
N SER A 113 24.23 11.46 16.81
CA SER A 113 25.40 12.25 17.24
C SER A 113 26.70 11.67 16.68
N ASP A 114 27.82 12.39 16.80
CA ASP A 114 29.11 11.86 16.35
C ASP A 114 29.58 10.65 17.17
N LEU A 115 29.20 10.60 18.46
CA LEU A 115 29.42 9.44 19.30
C LEU A 115 28.58 8.24 18.83
N ASP A 116 27.32 8.46 18.47
CA ASP A 116 26.45 7.40 17.93
C ASP A 116 27.03 6.83 16.63
N LYS A 117 27.51 7.70 15.73
CA LYS A 117 28.13 7.28 14.47
C LYS A 117 29.41 6.47 14.71
N LEU A 118 30.19 6.79 15.75
CA LEU A 118 31.39 6.04 16.13
C LEU A 118 31.03 4.65 16.67
N LEU A 119 30.00 4.56 17.52
CA LEU A 119 29.61 3.31 18.18
C LEU A 119 28.80 2.36 17.28
N TYR A 120 27.94 2.92 16.42
CA TYR A 120 26.92 2.15 15.68
C TYR A 120 27.05 2.22 14.16
N ARG A 121 28.09 2.91 13.67
CA ARG A 121 28.30 3.37 12.28
C ARG A 121 27.24 4.39 11.84
N PRO A 122 27.52 5.23 10.83
CA PRO A 122 26.51 6.15 10.27
C PRO A 122 25.29 5.39 9.75
N ARG A 123 24.10 5.94 10.01
CA ARG A 123 22.81 5.43 9.52
C ARG A 123 21.85 6.57 9.28
N PHE A 124 20.86 6.31 8.43
CA PHE A 124 19.73 7.21 8.23
C PHE A 124 18.70 7.02 9.33
N THR A 125 18.13 8.12 9.81
CA THR A 125 17.09 8.14 10.84
C THR A 125 15.93 8.96 10.31
N GLY A 126 14.72 8.69 10.78
CA GLY A 126 13.61 9.58 10.51
C GLY A 126 12.28 8.90 10.33
N VAL A 127 11.32 9.71 9.88
CA VAL A 127 9.93 9.34 9.63
C VAL A 127 9.50 9.97 8.31
N GLY A 128 8.90 9.17 7.44
CA GLY A 128 8.39 9.61 6.16
C GLY A 128 6.88 9.41 6.04
N ALA A 129 6.23 10.33 5.32
CA ALA A 129 4.89 10.18 4.79
C ALA A 129 4.92 10.51 3.29
N GLN A 130 4.48 9.57 2.47
CA GLN A 130 4.46 9.66 1.02
C GLN A 130 3.05 9.32 0.53
N ILE A 131 2.56 10.01 -0.50
CA ILE A 131 1.30 9.66 -1.16
C ILE A 131 1.50 9.66 -2.68
N LEU A 132 1.23 8.53 -3.32
CA LEU A 132 0.97 8.45 -4.77
C LEU A 132 -0.55 8.56 -4.95
N GLY A 133 -1.00 9.70 -5.45
CA GLY A 133 -2.41 10.06 -5.49
C GLY A 133 -2.99 10.13 -6.90
N ALA A 134 -4.07 10.89 -7.02
CA ALA A 134 -4.78 11.08 -8.27
C ALA A 134 -3.85 11.56 -9.40
N ASP A 135 -4.07 11.02 -10.60
CA ASP A 135 -3.27 11.25 -11.81
C ASP A 135 -1.78 10.87 -11.66
N ASP A 136 -1.47 9.91 -10.79
CA ASP A 136 -0.11 9.45 -10.45
C ASP A 136 0.79 10.59 -9.92
N LYS A 137 0.18 11.68 -9.44
CA LYS A 137 0.93 12.76 -8.80
C LYS A 137 1.42 12.32 -7.42
N TYR A 138 2.50 12.94 -6.98
CA TYR A 138 3.21 12.52 -5.77
C TYR A 138 3.36 13.65 -4.74
N ILE A 139 3.43 13.29 -3.47
CA ILE A 139 3.79 14.19 -2.38
C ILE A 139 4.59 13.43 -1.35
N CYS A 140 5.60 14.08 -0.78
CA CYS A 140 6.49 13.52 0.22
C CYS A 140 6.73 14.56 1.32
N GLN A 141 6.66 14.11 2.57
CA GLN A 141 7.13 14.86 3.72
C GLN A 141 8.00 13.95 4.58
N PHE A 142 9.19 14.41 4.93
CA PHE A 142 10.14 13.62 5.72
C PHE A 142 10.80 14.46 6.82
N SER A 143 11.02 13.83 7.96
CA SER A 143 11.81 14.39 9.07
C SER A 143 12.91 13.41 9.45
N GLU A 144 14.14 13.88 9.58
CA GLU A 144 15.27 13.07 10.12
C GLU A 144 15.07 12.70 11.60
N LYS A 145 14.18 13.45 12.28
CA LYS A 145 13.81 13.27 13.67
C LYS A 145 12.52 12.45 13.80
N SER A 146 12.51 11.54 14.77
CA SER A 146 11.38 10.65 15.10
C SER A 146 10.83 10.87 16.51
N ASN A 147 11.11 12.04 17.13
CA ASN A 147 10.62 12.39 18.47
C ASN A 147 9.09 12.33 18.61
N ASN A 148 8.36 12.59 17.54
CA ASN A 148 6.90 12.67 17.55
C ASN A 148 6.20 11.43 16.92
N PHE A 149 6.98 10.43 16.54
CA PHE A 149 6.43 9.17 16.05
C PHE A 149 6.02 8.27 17.21
N TRP A 150 4.89 7.58 17.04
CA TRP A 150 4.44 6.52 17.91
C TRP A 150 3.81 5.38 17.10
N GLY A 151 3.92 4.16 17.61
CA GLY A 151 3.30 2.97 17.06
C GLY A 151 2.87 2.03 18.18
N SER A 152 1.66 1.46 18.08
CA SER A 152 1.16 0.49 19.06
C SER A 152 1.89 -0.83 18.89
N ARG A 153 2.38 -1.44 19.97
CA ARG A 153 3.01 -2.78 19.95
C ARG A 153 2.02 -3.91 19.69
N HIS A 154 0.72 -3.65 19.75
CA HIS A 154 -0.31 -4.69 19.77
C HIS A 154 -1.34 -4.56 18.64
N GLU A 155 -1.36 -3.44 17.93
CA GLU A 155 -2.37 -3.12 16.92
C GLU A 155 -1.75 -2.35 15.76
N LEU A 156 -2.39 -2.38 14.59
CA LEU A 156 -2.02 -1.57 13.42
C LEU A 156 -2.48 -0.14 13.68
N MET A 157 -1.74 0.53 14.55
CA MET A 157 -1.98 1.90 14.96
C MET A 157 -0.64 2.61 15.02
N LEU A 158 -0.54 3.71 14.28
CA LEU A 158 0.64 4.56 14.31
C LEU A 158 0.27 6.01 13.99
N GLY A 159 1.17 6.91 14.33
CA GLY A 159 1.05 8.30 13.95
C GLY A 159 2.37 9.05 14.09
N ASN A 160 2.44 10.19 13.43
CA ASN A 160 3.54 11.12 13.55
C ASN A 160 3.03 12.56 13.45
N THR A 161 3.68 13.46 14.18
CA THR A 161 3.49 14.91 14.05
C THR A 161 4.76 15.53 13.49
N PHE A 162 4.70 16.01 12.25
CA PHE A 162 5.79 16.79 11.64
C PHE A 162 5.79 18.22 12.20
N ILE A 163 4.61 18.85 12.27
CA ILE A 163 4.41 20.18 12.82
C ILE A 163 3.21 20.16 13.75
N SER A 164 3.40 20.59 15.00
CA SER A 164 2.31 20.75 15.97
C SER A 164 1.70 22.15 15.89
N ASN A 165 0.45 22.29 16.32
CA ASN A 165 -0.10 23.60 16.61
C ASN A 165 0.63 24.24 17.80
N LYS A 166 0.64 25.58 17.84
CA LYS A 166 1.27 26.34 18.93
C LYS A 166 0.72 25.86 20.28
N GLU A 167 1.61 25.67 21.24
CA GLU A 167 1.30 25.26 22.63
C GLU A 167 0.59 23.88 22.77
N SER A 168 0.56 23.08 21.70
CA SER A 168 -0.01 21.74 21.74
C SER A 168 1.06 20.67 21.83
N THR A 169 0.83 19.67 22.69
CA THR A 169 1.66 18.47 22.76
C THR A 169 1.26 17.48 21.65
N PRO A 170 2.22 16.99 20.83
CA PRO A 170 1.95 15.93 19.86
C PRO A 170 1.27 14.69 20.47
N PRO A 171 0.30 14.08 19.78
CA PRO A 171 -0.22 12.75 20.13
C PRO A 171 0.89 11.72 20.35
N GLN A 172 0.70 10.83 21.34
CA GLN A 172 1.53 9.63 21.57
C GLN A 172 0.72 8.33 21.38
N GLY A 173 -0.46 8.45 20.79
CA GLY A 173 -1.46 7.39 20.65
C GLY A 173 -2.67 7.92 19.88
N GLU A 174 -3.60 7.01 19.58
CA GLU A 174 -4.83 7.34 18.87
C GLU A 174 -5.59 8.45 19.57
N VAL A 175 -5.99 9.45 18.79
CA VAL A 175 -6.96 10.47 19.21
C VAL A 175 -8.08 10.69 18.19
N PRO A 176 -9.25 11.19 18.65
CA PRO A 176 -10.34 11.59 17.76
C PRO A 176 -9.93 12.70 16.77
N PRO A 177 -10.64 12.86 15.64
CA PRO A 177 -10.32 13.87 14.64
C PRO A 177 -10.26 15.31 15.14
N GLN A 178 -11.14 15.67 16.08
CA GLN A 178 -11.15 17.01 16.69
C GLN A 178 -9.88 17.28 17.50
N ASP A 179 -9.40 16.29 18.25
CA ASP A 179 -8.16 16.40 19.01
C ASP A 179 -6.92 16.30 18.12
N PHE A 180 -6.98 15.51 17.05
CA PHE A 180 -5.93 15.45 16.06
C PHE A 180 -5.75 16.82 15.39
N SER A 181 -6.80 17.38 14.80
CA SER A 181 -6.77 18.67 14.11
C SER A 181 -6.45 19.86 15.03
N ARG A 182 -6.79 19.78 16.32
CA ARG A 182 -6.38 20.78 17.32
C ARG A 182 -4.89 20.74 17.63
N ARG A 183 -4.22 19.59 17.58
CA ARG A 183 -2.82 19.44 18.03
C ARG A 183 -1.80 19.28 16.91
N VAL A 184 -2.21 18.73 15.78
CA VAL A 184 -1.36 18.37 14.64
C VAL A 184 -1.66 19.32 13.50
N LEU A 185 -0.69 20.19 13.17
CA LEU A 185 -0.77 21.04 12.00
C LEU A 185 -0.43 20.24 10.74
N GLU A 186 0.66 19.48 10.77
CA GLU A 186 1.10 18.56 9.72
C GLU A 186 1.53 17.22 10.33
N GLY A 187 1.02 16.12 9.80
CA GLY A 187 1.19 14.79 10.37
C GLY A 187 0.09 13.82 9.95
N PHE A 188 0.12 12.63 10.51
CA PHE A 188 -0.84 11.58 10.21
C PHE A 188 -1.11 10.70 11.43
N GLN A 189 -2.26 10.03 11.40
CA GLN A 189 -2.62 8.94 12.29
C GLN A 189 -3.42 7.91 11.52
N VAL A 190 -3.06 6.64 11.66
CA VAL A 190 -3.82 5.51 11.14
C VAL A 190 -4.08 4.49 12.23
N THR A 191 -5.29 3.94 12.21
CA THR A 191 -5.74 2.79 12.98
C THR A 191 -6.43 1.82 12.02
N PRO A 192 -6.84 0.61 12.46
CA PRO A 192 -7.47 -0.33 11.54
C PRO A 192 -8.86 0.12 11.06
N ILE A 193 -9.44 1.14 11.69
CA ILE A 193 -10.79 1.65 11.37
C ILE A 193 -10.84 3.14 11.03
N TRP A 194 -9.72 3.86 11.18
CA TRP A 194 -9.68 5.29 10.94
C TRP A 194 -8.34 5.72 10.36
N HIS A 195 -8.36 6.58 9.36
CA HIS A 195 -7.17 7.13 8.76
C HIS A 195 -7.33 8.62 8.49
N GLN A 196 -6.43 9.43 9.04
CA GLN A 196 -6.48 10.89 8.94
C GLN A 196 -5.08 11.50 8.84
N GLY A 197 -5.00 12.68 8.23
CA GLY A 197 -3.77 13.46 8.23
C GLY A 197 -3.81 14.67 7.31
N PHE A 198 -2.72 15.42 7.38
CA PHE A 198 -2.42 16.54 6.50
C PHE A 198 -0.91 16.64 6.33
N ILE A 199 -0.42 16.66 5.10
CA ILE A 199 0.99 16.84 4.78
C ILE A 199 1.18 17.88 3.68
N ARG A 200 2.37 18.47 3.64
CA ARG A 200 2.80 19.40 2.61
C ARG A 200 4.08 18.89 1.96
N ASP A 201 4.23 19.18 0.68
CA ASP A 201 5.47 18.87 -0.03
C ASP A 201 6.63 19.67 0.60
N ASP A 202 7.68 18.97 1.00
CA ASP A 202 8.87 19.56 1.60
C ASP A 202 9.98 19.86 0.56
N GLY A 203 9.63 19.84 -0.73
CA GLY A 203 10.54 20.02 -1.85
C GLY A 203 11.29 18.77 -2.28
N ARG A 204 11.12 17.63 -1.58
CA ARG A 204 11.76 16.35 -1.94
C ARG A 204 11.14 15.67 -3.15
N SER A 205 10.05 16.18 -3.71
CA SER A 205 9.30 15.56 -4.82
C SER A 205 9.49 16.26 -6.17
N ASN A 206 10.41 17.22 -6.28
CA ASN A 206 10.58 18.09 -7.46
C ASN A 206 11.01 17.38 -8.76
N TYR A 207 11.34 16.08 -8.70
CA TYR A 207 11.77 15.27 -9.84
C TYR A 207 10.60 14.50 -10.50
N VAL A 208 9.38 14.60 -9.97
CA VAL A 208 8.14 14.00 -10.50
C VAL A 208 7.00 15.02 -10.48
N PRO A 209 5.91 14.81 -11.25
CA PRO A 209 4.69 15.58 -11.06
C PRO A 209 4.21 15.50 -9.61
N ASN A 210 4.24 16.63 -8.89
CA ASN A 210 3.90 16.69 -7.48
C ASN A 210 2.69 17.61 -7.20
N VAL A 211 2.13 17.47 -6.00
CA VAL A 211 1.12 18.38 -5.43
C VAL A 211 1.67 19.08 -4.20
N GLN A 212 1.11 20.24 -3.84
CA GLN A 212 1.63 21.02 -2.72
C GLN A 212 1.11 20.53 -1.36
N THR A 213 -0.13 20.02 -1.33
CA THR A 213 -0.79 19.61 -0.09
C THR A 213 -1.67 18.40 -0.30
N ALA A 214 -1.77 17.57 0.73
CA ALA A 214 -2.76 16.50 0.81
C ALA A 214 -3.38 16.46 2.20
N ARG A 215 -4.71 16.32 2.27
CA ARG A 215 -5.49 16.14 3.50
C ARG A 215 -6.43 14.97 3.34
N TRP A 216 -6.64 14.18 4.39
CA TRP A 216 -7.58 13.06 4.29
C TRP A 216 -8.19 12.75 5.64
N GLU A 217 -9.39 12.18 5.59
CA GLU A 217 -10.10 11.65 6.73
C GLU A 217 -11.12 10.63 6.22
N TYR A 218 -10.90 9.36 6.57
CA TYR A 218 -11.81 8.29 6.18
C TYR A 218 -11.81 7.14 7.18
N SER A 219 -12.94 6.44 7.25
CA SER A 219 -13.07 5.21 8.01
C SER A 219 -12.74 4.00 7.16
N THR A 220 -12.18 2.99 7.82
CA THR A 220 -11.96 1.67 7.22
C THR A 220 -12.72 0.61 7.98
N ARG A 221 -13.08 -0.44 7.26
CA ARG A 221 -13.55 -1.67 7.87
C ARG A 221 -12.72 -2.82 7.33
N PRO A 222 -12.00 -3.57 8.19
CA PRO A 222 -11.34 -4.80 7.77
C PRO A 222 -12.38 -5.81 7.23
N VAL A 223 -12.26 -6.16 5.95
CA VAL A 223 -13.11 -7.18 5.28
C VAL A 223 -12.34 -8.49 5.09
N TYR A 224 -11.08 -8.38 4.68
CA TYR A 224 -10.16 -9.51 4.52
C TYR A 224 -8.83 -9.22 5.23
N GLY A 225 -8.14 -10.29 5.61
CA GLY A 225 -6.75 -10.29 6.06
C GLY A 225 -6.11 -11.60 5.59
N TRP A 226 -4.83 -11.84 5.82
CA TRP A 226 -4.21 -13.10 5.39
C TRP A 226 -4.88 -14.31 6.08
N GLY A 227 -5.63 -15.13 5.32
CA GLY A 227 -6.47 -16.24 5.81
C GLY A 227 -7.99 -16.10 5.58
N ASP A 228 -8.78 -17.11 5.95
CA ASP A 228 -10.24 -17.15 5.73
C ASP A 228 -11.04 -16.24 6.68
N VAL A 229 -12.18 -15.69 6.24
CA VAL A 229 -12.92 -14.67 7.00
C VAL A 229 -14.44 -14.90 6.98
N LYS A 230 -15.08 -15.04 8.16
CA LYS A 230 -16.55 -15.13 8.30
C LYS A 230 -17.14 -14.01 9.19
N SER A 231 -17.73 -12.97 8.58
CA SER A 231 -19.06 -12.35 8.89
C SER A 231 -19.24 -10.85 8.51
N LYS A 232 -20.48 -10.35 8.70
CA LYS A 232 -21.32 -9.35 7.97
C LYS A 232 -20.76 -7.93 7.75
N GLN A 233 -20.82 -7.43 6.51
CA GLN A 233 -20.14 -6.24 5.92
C GLN A 233 -20.73 -4.86 6.27
N LEU A 234 -19.88 -3.81 6.22
CA LEU A 234 -20.23 -2.36 6.16
C LEU A 234 -19.19 -1.62 5.32
N SER A 235 -19.59 -0.46 4.79
CA SER A 235 -18.89 0.40 3.83
C SER A 235 -17.72 1.19 4.41
N THR A 236 -16.61 1.33 3.66
CA THR A 236 -15.64 2.43 3.86
C THR A 236 -16.30 3.75 3.50
N ALA A 237 -16.15 4.82 4.28
CA ALA A 237 -16.72 6.12 3.92
C ALA A 237 -15.78 7.25 4.36
N GLY A 238 -15.67 8.29 3.55
CA GLY A 238 -14.88 9.46 3.90
C GLY A 238 -14.50 10.33 2.72
N TRP A 239 -13.42 11.09 2.91
CA TRP A 239 -12.95 12.07 1.94
C TRP A 239 -11.42 12.20 1.90
N ILE A 240 -10.90 12.55 0.72
CA ILE A 240 -9.50 12.91 0.48
C ILE A 240 -9.48 14.25 -0.25
N GLU A 241 -8.72 15.21 0.24
CA GLU A 241 -8.42 16.48 -0.44
C GLU A 241 -6.99 16.43 -1.00
N TRP A 242 -6.87 16.60 -2.31
CA TRP A 242 -5.64 16.48 -3.08
C TRP A 242 -5.43 17.76 -3.89
N ASP A 243 -4.39 18.54 -3.57
CA ASP A 243 -4.10 19.83 -4.21
C ASP A 243 -5.29 20.81 -4.20
N GLY A 244 -6.08 20.80 -3.12
CA GLY A 244 -7.30 21.59 -2.97
C GLY A 244 -8.55 21.02 -3.64
N GLU A 245 -8.46 19.86 -4.31
CA GLU A 245 -9.61 19.13 -4.86
C GLU A 245 -10.09 18.04 -3.89
N ARG A 246 -11.39 18.00 -3.58
CA ARG A 246 -11.97 17.03 -2.63
C ARG A 246 -12.65 15.86 -3.35
N PHE A 247 -12.26 14.65 -2.98
CA PHE A 247 -12.79 13.36 -3.39
C PHE A 247 -13.57 12.76 -2.23
N GLU A 248 -14.90 12.67 -2.36
CA GLU A 248 -15.77 12.00 -1.39
C GLU A 248 -16.13 10.61 -1.91
N PHE A 249 -16.12 9.61 -1.02
CA PHE A 249 -16.38 8.23 -1.40
C PHE A 249 -17.09 7.46 -0.29
N GLU A 250 -17.85 6.47 -0.74
CA GLU A 250 -18.49 5.45 0.08
C GLU A 250 -18.27 4.09 -0.60
N ASN A 251 -18.01 3.03 0.16
CA ASN A 251 -17.68 1.68 -0.32
C ASN A 251 -16.42 1.57 -1.21
N ALA A 252 -15.46 2.49 -1.06
CA ALA A 252 -14.18 2.43 -1.77
C ALA A 252 -13.33 1.22 -1.35
N PRO A 253 -12.88 0.36 -2.29
CA PRO A 253 -11.95 -0.73 -1.97
C PRO A 253 -10.64 -0.21 -1.39
N SER A 254 -10.18 -0.83 -0.29
CA SER A 254 -8.91 -0.48 0.36
C SER A 254 -8.02 -1.70 0.64
N TYR A 255 -6.71 -1.52 0.52
CA TYR A 255 -5.68 -2.53 0.82
C TYR A 255 -4.69 -1.98 1.85
N SER A 256 -4.13 -2.86 2.69
CA SER A 256 -3.07 -2.51 3.64
C SER A 256 -2.01 -3.60 3.67
N GLU A 257 -0.76 -3.18 3.58
CA GLU A 257 0.43 -4.03 3.70
C GLU A 257 1.44 -3.38 4.65
N LYS A 258 2.28 -4.21 5.26
CA LYS A 258 3.28 -3.77 6.21
C LYS A 258 4.53 -4.63 6.10
N ASN A 259 5.70 -3.99 6.12
CA ASN A 259 7.00 -4.63 6.04
C ASN A 259 7.94 -4.09 7.13
N TRP A 260 8.71 -4.97 7.80
CA TRP A 260 9.65 -4.58 8.87
C TRP A 260 10.92 -5.43 8.87
N GLY A 261 12.03 -4.88 9.38
CA GLY A 261 13.28 -5.62 9.57
C GLY A 261 14.53 -4.73 9.60
N GLY A 262 15.71 -5.33 9.70
CA GLY A 262 16.99 -4.61 9.53
C GLY A 262 17.38 -4.34 8.08
N GLY A 263 16.57 -4.85 7.16
CA GLY A 263 16.65 -4.71 5.71
C GLY A 263 15.56 -5.59 5.10
N PHE A 264 15.17 -5.30 3.85
CA PHE A 264 14.29 -6.21 3.14
C PHE A 264 14.98 -7.54 2.88
N PRO A 265 14.27 -8.66 3.03
CA PRO A 265 14.86 -9.95 2.70
C PRO A 265 15.29 -10.03 1.22
N ARG A 266 16.30 -10.88 0.93
CA ARG A 266 16.90 -10.97 -0.40
C ARG A 266 15.85 -11.24 -1.49
N LYS A 267 14.96 -12.21 -1.27
CA LYS A 267 13.93 -12.66 -2.23
C LYS A 267 12.69 -13.18 -1.49
N TRP A 268 11.51 -12.64 -1.77
CA TRP A 268 10.21 -13.17 -1.34
C TRP A 268 9.24 -13.16 -2.52
N TYR A 269 8.38 -14.17 -2.57
CA TYR A 269 7.42 -14.38 -3.65
C TYR A 269 6.13 -14.88 -3.04
N TRP A 270 5.02 -14.22 -3.36
CA TRP A 270 3.71 -14.72 -3.00
C TRP A 270 2.67 -14.23 -4.00
N ILE A 271 1.58 -14.98 -4.12
CA ILE A 271 0.31 -14.51 -4.68
C ILE A 271 -0.76 -14.85 -3.64
N GLY A 272 -1.54 -13.84 -3.25
CA GLY A 272 -2.66 -14.00 -2.33
C GLY A 272 -3.94 -13.50 -3.00
N ILE A 273 -4.98 -14.33 -3.03
CA ILE A 273 -6.28 -13.98 -3.60
C ILE A 273 -7.36 -14.21 -2.55
N HIS A 274 -8.18 -13.20 -2.31
CA HIS A 274 -9.45 -13.38 -1.62
C HIS A 274 -10.58 -13.45 -2.63
N TYR A 275 -11.34 -14.55 -2.59
CA TYR A 275 -12.53 -14.72 -3.41
C TYR A 275 -13.60 -15.49 -2.63
N GLU A 276 -14.81 -14.95 -2.58
CA GLU A 276 -15.97 -15.52 -1.85
C GLU A 276 -15.68 -15.95 -0.39
N GLY A 277 -14.81 -15.21 0.31
CA GLY A 277 -14.46 -15.50 1.70
C GLY A 277 -13.38 -16.55 1.90
N GLN A 278 -12.83 -17.11 0.82
CA GLN A 278 -11.69 -18.02 0.84
C GLN A 278 -10.40 -17.27 0.51
N PHE A 279 -9.30 -17.69 1.13
CA PHE A 279 -7.96 -17.22 0.81
C PHE A 279 -7.17 -18.26 0.02
N PHE A 280 -6.81 -17.93 -1.21
CA PHE A 280 -5.94 -18.74 -2.06
C PHE A 280 -4.50 -18.22 -1.97
N GLU A 281 -3.63 -19.03 -1.36
CA GLU A 281 -2.23 -18.72 -1.16
C GLU A 281 -1.35 -19.51 -2.16
N PHE A 282 -0.42 -18.81 -2.80
CA PHE A 282 0.63 -19.38 -3.62
C PHE A 282 1.97 -18.86 -3.16
N VAL A 283 2.76 -19.73 -2.55
CA VAL A 283 4.03 -19.42 -1.91
C VAL A 283 5.02 -20.56 -2.10
N PRO A 284 6.34 -20.32 -2.01
CA PRO A 284 7.34 -21.31 -2.40
C PRO A 284 7.37 -22.58 -1.54
N TRP A 285 6.76 -22.55 -0.35
CA TRP A 285 6.67 -23.70 0.56
C TRP A 285 5.38 -24.53 0.38
N THR A 286 4.37 -24.03 -0.33
CA THR A 286 3.13 -24.79 -0.64
C THR A 286 2.98 -25.12 -2.12
N GLY A 287 3.85 -24.56 -2.97
CA GLY A 287 3.93 -24.87 -4.39
C GLY A 287 4.97 -24.03 -5.12
N THR A 288 4.66 -23.54 -6.31
CA THR A 288 5.59 -22.72 -7.12
C THR A 288 5.00 -21.36 -7.45
N VAL A 289 5.87 -20.35 -7.56
CA VAL A 289 5.55 -19.03 -8.09
C VAL A 289 6.54 -18.75 -9.21
N SER A 290 6.03 -18.37 -10.37
CA SER A 290 6.79 -17.95 -11.54
C SER A 290 6.47 -16.50 -11.89
N TRP A 291 7.44 -15.80 -12.46
CA TRP A 291 7.30 -14.43 -12.90
C TRP A 291 8.09 -14.20 -14.19
N ASP A 292 7.59 -13.27 -15.00
CA ASP A 292 8.22 -12.74 -16.20
C ASP A 292 7.84 -11.25 -16.25
N ILE A 293 8.73 -10.41 -15.74
CA ILE A 293 8.49 -8.98 -15.52
C ILE A 293 9.39 -8.20 -16.48
N GLY A 294 8.78 -7.30 -17.25
CA GLY A 294 9.51 -6.38 -18.09
C GLY A 294 10.28 -5.35 -17.26
N LEU A 295 11.17 -4.59 -17.90
CA LEU A 295 11.81 -3.43 -17.25
C LEU A 295 10.77 -2.46 -16.66
N TRP A 296 9.68 -2.27 -17.38
CA TRP A 296 8.49 -1.53 -16.99
C TRP A 296 7.35 -1.91 -17.93
N GLY A 297 6.09 -1.80 -17.48
CA GLY A 297 4.92 -1.90 -18.35
C GLY A 297 4.36 -3.31 -18.54
N LEU A 298 5.04 -4.36 -18.05
CA LEU A 298 4.57 -5.74 -18.14
C LEU A 298 4.92 -6.54 -16.88
N TRP A 299 3.90 -7.17 -16.30
CA TRP A 299 4.02 -8.12 -15.20
C TRP A 299 3.25 -9.38 -15.57
N LYS A 300 3.96 -10.50 -15.73
CA LYS A 300 3.34 -11.82 -15.80
C LYS A 300 3.75 -12.60 -14.58
N MET A 301 2.78 -13.15 -13.87
CA MET A 301 3.01 -14.04 -12.74
C MET A 301 2.10 -15.25 -12.87
N SER A 302 2.60 -16.41 -12.46
CA SER A 302 1.79 -17.60 -12.31
C SER A 302 2.15 -18.29 -11.01
N GLY A 303 1.22 -19.02 -10.45
CA GLY A 303 1.45 -19.79 -9.24
C GLY A 303 0.67 -21.10 -9.27
N GLU A 304 1.18 -22.09 -8.57
CA GLU A 304 0.46 -23.32 -8.34
C GLU A 304 0.64 -23.76 -6.89
N ASN A 305 -0.37 -24.42 -6.35
CA ASN A 305 -0.26 -25.19 -5.12
C ASN A 305 -0.79 -26.61 -5.38
N LYS A 306 -1.09 -27.36 -4.32
CA LYS A 306 -1.60 -28.75 -4.46
C LYS A 306 -2.92 -28.85 -5.22
N THR A 307 -3.76 -27.82 -5.16
CA THR A 307 -5.16 -27.88 -5.59
C THR A 307 -5.55 -26.80 -6.58
N HIS A 308 -4.72 -25.78 -6.78
CA HIS A 308 -5.06 -24.60 -7.59
C HIS A 308 -3.92 -24.14 -8.49
N LEU A 309 -4.30 -23.44 -9.56
CA LEU A 309 -3.42 -22.75 -10.49
C LEU A 309 -3.88 -21.29 -10.61
N VAL A 310 -2.95 -20.35 -10.64
CA VAL A 310 -3.23 -18.92 -10.88
C VAL A 310 -2.36 -18.38 -12.00
N GLU A 311 -2.95 -17.49 -12.81
CA GLU A 311 -2.23 -16.63 -13.74
C GLU A 311 -2.65 -15.17 -13.54
N ILE A 312 -1.66 -14.29 -13.56
CA ILE A 312 -1.80 -12.84 -13.47
C ILE A 312 -1.03 -12.23 -14.63
N GLU A 313 -1.71 -11.42 -15.42
CA GLU A 313 -1.08 -10.57 -16.42
C GLU A 313 -1.50 -9.14 -16.15
N ALA A 314 -0.53 -8.25 -16.00
CA ALA A 314 -0.77 -6.83 -15.84
C ALA A 314 0.13 -6.01 -16.76
N THR A 315 -0.42 -4.90 -17.25
CA THR A 315 0.26 -3.97 -18.14
C THR A 315 -0.07 -2.53 -17.78
N THR A 316 0.79 -1.60 -18.17
CA THR A 316 0.47 -0.18 -18.14
C THR A 316 1.16 0.53 -19.31
N ALA A 317 0.48 1.55 -19.83
CA ALA A 317 1.06 2.50 -20.77
C ALA A 317 1.56 3.78 -20.05
N GLU A 318 1.26 3.94 -18.76
CA GLU A 318 1.73 5.09 -18.00
C GLU A 318 3.24 5.03 -17.79
N SER A 319 3.87 6.20 -17.71
CA SER A 319 5.31 6.29 -17.49
C SER A 319 5.73 5.79 -16.12
N GLY A 320 4.80 5.72 -15.15
CA GLY A 320 5.06 5.47 -13.73
C GLY A 320 5.68 6.68 -13.03
N THR A 321 5.56 6.70 -11.71
CA THR A 321 6.07 7.73 -10.82
C THR A 321 7.17 7.16 -9.94
N ALA A 322 8.33 7.82 -9.91
CA ALA A 322 9.46 7.40 -9.08
C ALA A 322 9.18 7.73 -7.60
N LEU A 323 9.03 6.69 -6.78
CA LEU A 323 8.76 6.78 -5.35
C LEU A 323 10.03 6.56 -4.54
N ARG A 324 10.06 7.13 -3.33
CA ARG A 324 11.22 6.97 -2.45
C ARG A 324 11.09 5.71 -1.60
N ALA A 325 12.14 4.91 -1.60
CA ALA A 325 12.27 3.76 -0.72
C ALA A 325 13.51 3.90 0.16
N PRO A 326 13.48 3.38 1.40
CA PRO A 326 14.67 3.33 2.24
C PRO A 326 15.73 2.45 1.58
N THR A 327 16.96 2.93 1.56
CA THR A 327 18.12 2.17 1.10
C THR A 327 19.21 2.19 2.17
N ILE A 328 19.97 1.11 2.27
CA ILE A 328 21.09 1.03 3.22
C ILE A 328 22.14 2.11 2.92
N GLU A 329 22.33 2.43 1.65
CA GLU A 329 23.43 3.28 1.16
C GLU A 329 23.10 4.77 1.16
N ALA A 330 21.84 5.13 0.88
CA ALA A 330 21.45 6.52 0.63
C ALA A 330 20.20 6.96 1.41
N GLY A 331 19.62 6.09 2.26
CA GLY A 331 18.41 6.39 3.02
C GLY A 331 17.20 6.44 2.09
N LEU A 332 16.25 7.31 2.40
CA LEU A 332 15.00 7.46 1.65
C LEU A 332 15.21 8.18 0.31
N VAL A 333 15.45 7.42 -0.76
CA VAL A 333 15.78 7.93 -2.10
C VAL A 333 14.85 7.35 -3.18
N PRO A 334 14.69 8.02 -4.33
CA PRO A 334 13.91 7.48 -5.45
C PRO A 334 14.52 6.15 -5.90
N ALA A 335 13.83 5.04 -5.63
CA ALA A 335 14.35 3.69 -5.86
C ALA A 335 13.25 2.67 -6.20
N CYS A 336 11.99 3.13 -6.19
CA CYS A 336 10.82 2.41 -6.67
C CYS A 336 10.13 3.22 -7.77
N LYS A 337 9.36 2.53 -8.60
CA LYS A 337 8.56 3.10 -9.66
C LYS A 337 7.19 2.45 -9.62
N ASP A 338 6.14 3.25 -9.51
CA ASP A 338 4.77 2.77 -9.27
C ASP A 338 3.75 3.52 -10.15
N THR A 339 2.60 2.91 -10.39
CA THR A 339 1.42 3.53 -11.00
C THR A 339 0.16 2.84 -10.48
N CYS A 340 -0.92 3.60 -10.32
CA CYS A 340 -2.25 3.04 -10.03
C CYS A 340 -3.11 2.78 -11.26
N TYR A 341 -2.59 3.02 -12.46
CA TYR A 341 -3.29 2.82 -13.74
C TYR A 341 -2.79 1.56 -14.45
N GLY A 342 -2.85 0.44 -13.74
CA GLY A 342 -2.59 -0.89 -14.30
C GLY A 342 -3.85 -1.57 -14.82
N ASP A 343 -3.80 -2.05 -16.06
CA ASP A 343 -4.74 -3.05 -16.59
C ASP A 343 -4.25 -4.43 -16.15
N LEU A 344 -5.04 -5.14 -15.35
CA LEU A 344 -4.73 -6.46 -14.80
C LEU A 344 -5.82 -7.46 -15.18
N ARG A 345 -5.43 -8.69 -15.52
CA ARG A 345 -6.29 -9.87 -15.58
C ARG A 345 -5.76 -10.92 -14.60
N LEU A 346 -6.67 -11.46 -13.81
CA LEU A 346 -6.44 -12.55 -12.86
C LEU A 346 -7.30 -13.73 -13.27
N GLN A 347 -6.70 -14.91 -13.35
CA GLN A 347 -7.42 -16.15 -13.58
C GLN A 347 -6.99 -17.21 -12.56
N LEU A 348 -7.97 -17.93 -12.01
CA LEU A 348 -7.78 -18.97 -10.99
C LEU A 348 -8.53 -20.23 -11.43
N TRP A 349 -7.88 -21.38 -11.30
CA TRP A 349 -8.44 -22.68 -11.64
C TRP A 349 -8.22 -23.69 -10.53
N GLU A 350 -9.07 -24.71 -10.48
CA GLU A 350 -8.71 -25.99 -9.86
C GLU A 350 -7.56 -26.64 -10.64
N LYS A 351 -6.72 -27.39 -9.93
CA LYS A 351 -5.63 -28.18 -10.50
C LYS A 351 -6.05 -29.64 -10.59
N LYS A 352 -5.98 -30.22 -11.78
CA LYS A 352 -6.23 -31.65 -12.02
C LYS A 352 -5.05 -32.50 -11.54
N TYR A 353 -5.30 -33.81 -11.39
CA TYR A 353 -4.26 -34.80 -11.02
C TYR A 353 -3.08 -34.85 -11.99
N ASP A 354 -3.30 -34.55 -13.28
CA ASP A 354 -2.25 -34.47 -14.30
C ASP A 354 -1.50 -33.12 -14.30
N GLY A 355 -1.82 -32.23 -13.36
CA GLY A 355 -1.25 -30.90 -13.24
C GLY A 355 -1.86 -29.85 -14.16
N SER A 356 -2.80 -30.22 -15.03
CA SER A 356 -3.44 -29.29 -15.97
C SER A 356 -4.56 -28.45 -15.33
N LYS A 357 -4.98 -27.39 -16.04
CA LYS A 357 -6.10 -26.53 -15.63
C LYS A 357 -7.41 -27.32 -15.62
N GLY A 358 -8.05 -27.32 -14.45
CA GLY A 358 -9.39 -27.85 -14.19
C GLY A 358 -10.48 -26.84 -14.48
N GLU A 359 -11.51 -26.85 -13.62
CA GLU A 359 -12.57 -25.85 -13.65
C GLU A 359 -12.01 -24.46 -13.32
N MET A 360 -12.53 -23.43 -13.99
CA MET A 360 -12.16 -22.04 -13.74
C MET A 360 -12.99 -21.50 -12.58
N ILE A 361 -12.30 -21.09 -11.52
CA ILE A 361 -12.92 -20.53 -10.30
C ILE A 361 -13.13 -19.02 -10.45
N LEU A 362 -12.18 -18.33 -11.08
CA LEU A 362 -12.21 -16.87 -11.23
C LEU A 362 -11.57 -16.43 -12.55
N ASP A 363 -12.20 -15.47 -13.23
CA ASP A 363 -11.62 -14.66 -14.31
C ASP A 363 -12.04 -13.21 -14.11
N ALA A 364 -11.11 -12.38 -13.63
CA ALA A 364 -11.39 -11.02 -13.22
C ALA A 364 -10.40 -10.04 -13.85
N THR A 365 -10.87 -8.80 -14.04
CA THR A 365 -10.03 -7.73 -14.58
C THR A 365 -10.12 -6.47 -13.73
N SER A 366 -8.99 -5.77 -13.56
CA SER A 366 -8.91 -4.41 -13.01
C SER A 366 -8.33 -3.47 -14.05
N ASN A 367 -8.71 -2.20 -14.02
CA ASN A 367 -8.00 -1.11 -14.71
C ASN A 367 -7.45 -0.06 -13.72
N MET A 368 -7.31 -0.47 -12.45
CA MET A 368 -6.82 0.33 -11.33
C MET A 368 -5.80 -0.45 -10.49
N ALA A 369 -5.12 -1.43 -11.08
CA ALA A 369 -4.08 -2.19 -10.38
C ALA A 369 -2.89 -1.27 -10.03
N ALA A 370 -2.35 -1.41 -8.81
CA ALA A 370 -1.07 -0.80 -8.47
C ALA A 370 0.04 -1.72 -8.99
N LEU A 371 0.95 -1.15 -9.78
CA LEU A 371 2.03 -1.88 -10.45
C LEU A 371 3.37 -1.24 -10.09
N GLU A 372 4.14 -1.93 -9.25
CA GLU A 372 5.43 -1.45 -8.77
C GLU A 372 6.59 -2.27 -9.35
N VAL A 373 7.72 -1.60 -9.61
CA VAL A 373 9.05 -2.21 -9.67
C VAL A 373 9.99 -1.40 -8.78
N GLY A 374 10.87 -2.05 -8.00
CA GLY A 374 11.71 -1.32 -7.06
C GLY A 374 12.87 -2.14 -6.49
N GLY A 375 13.83 -1.47 -5.87
CA GLY A 375 14.97 -2.11 -5.20
C GLY A 375 15.99 -2.72 -6.18
N GLY A 376 16.38 -1.93 -7.18
CA GLY A 376 17.22 -2.33 -8.31
C GLY A 376 18.62 -2.92 -7.98
N PRO A 377 19.50 -3.05 -8.98
CA PRO A 377 19.39 -2.50 -10.34
C PRO A 377 18.77 -3.50 -11.33
N TRP A 378 17.58 -3.18 -11.84
CA TRP A 378 16.89 -3.98 -12.86
C TRP A 378 17.34 -3.52 -14.25
N PHE A 379 18.50 -4.02 -14.72
CA PHE A 379 19.05 -3.65 -16.04
C PHE A 379 18.33 -4.29 -17.23
N ASN A 380 17.59 -5.37 -16.97
CA ASN A 380 16.78 -6.10 -17.94
C ASN A 380 15.47 -6.55 -17.28
N GLY A 381 14.51 -6.97 -18.10
CA GLY A 381 13.38 -7.75 -17.58
C GLY A 381 13.90 -8.99 -16.84
N TRP A 382 13.18 -9.43 -15.82
CA TRP A 382 13.57 -10.57 -15.01
C TRP A 382 12.50 -11.64 -15.03
N LYS A 383 12.96 -12.88 -15.21
CA LYS A 383 12.13 -14.06 -15.28
C LYS A 383 12.66 -15.11 -14.32
N GLY A 384 11.77 -15.84 -13.67
CA GLY A 384 12.17 -16.92 -12.78
C GLY A 384 10.99 -17.75 -12.30
N THR A 385 11.32 -18.85 -11.65
CA THR A 385 10.39 -19.72 -10.95
C THR A 385 11.03 -20.11 -9.62
N THR A 386 10.26 -20.13 -8.55
CA THR A 386 10.75 -20.62 -7.26
C THR A 386 11.03 -22.11 -7.32
N VAL A 387 12.18 -22.54 -6.80
CA VAL A 387 12.53 -23.96 -6.69
C VAL A 387 11.91 -24.51 -5.41
N VAL A 388 11.11 -25.58 -5.53
CA VAL A 388 10.62 -26.33 -4.37
C VAL A 388 11.82 -27.03 -3.74
N ASN A 389 12.26 -26.57 -2.58
CA ASN A 389 13.34 -27.23 -1.86
C ASN A 389 12.72 -28.10 -0.76
N GLU A 390 12.61 -29.41 -1.01
CA GLU A 390 12.00 -30.38 -0.09
C GLU A 390 12.66 -30.38 1.31
N VAL A 391 13.91 -29.93 1.41
CA VAL A 391 14.70 -29.86 2.66
C VAL A 391 14.28 -28.69 3.57
N VAL A 392 13.63 -27.64 3.05
CA VAL A 392 13.30 -26.42 3.81
C VAL A 392 11.97 -26.53 4.58
N ASN A 393 11.20 -27.60 4.38
CA ASN A 393 9.92 -27.82 5.08
C ASN A 393 10.03 -28.00 6.61
N ASN A 394 11.24 -28.03 7.19
CA ASN A 394 11.47 -28.26 8.62
C ASN A 394 11.97 -27.04 9.42
N ILE A 395 12.07 -25.85 8.83
CA ILE A 395 12.49 -24.65 9.60
C ILE A 395 11.50 -23.51 9.35
N VAL A 396 10.48 -23.47 10.19
CA VAL A 396 9.63 -22.29 10.37
C VAL A 396 10.44 -21.23 11.11
N GLY A 397 10.67 -20.07 10.49
CA GLY A 397 10.90 -18.83 11.23
C GLY A 397 12.32 -18.25 11.32
N THR A 398 13.28 -18.64 10.49
CA THR A 398 14.58 -17.92 10.41
C THR A 398 15.19 -17.98 9.01
N PRO A 399 15.70 -16.85 8.44
CA PRO A 399 16.37 -16.87 7.15
C PRO A 399 17.76 -17.52 7.29
N VAL A 400 17.97 -18.68 6.68
CA VAL A 400 19.30 -19.26 6.48
C VAL A 400 19.74 -18.94 5.04
N ASP A 401 20.83 -18.17 4.91
CA ASP A 401 21.42 -17.74 3.64
C ASP A 401 22.38 -18.81 3.11
N VAL A 402 22.06 -19.44 1.97
CA VAL A 402 22.90 -20.48 1.36
C VAL A 402 23.50 -20.02 0.01
N GLU A 403 23.36 -18.75 -0.40
CA GLU A 403 23.83 -18.26 -1.71
C GLU A 403 24.87 -17.12 -1.60
N SER A 404 25.77 -17.16 -0.62
CA SER A 404 26.82 -16.16 -0.43
C SER A 404 28.06 -16.32 -1.35
N LEU A 405 27.95 -17.00 -2.50
CA LEU A 405 29.14 -17.47 -3.25
C LEU A 405 29.34 -16.91 -4.67
N LEU A 406 28.57 -15.94 -5.16
CA LEU A 406 28.81 -15.37 -6.51
C LEU A 406 28.74 -13.83 -6.54
N PRO A 407 29.79 -13.13 -7.02
CA PRO A 407 29.81 -11.67 -7.13
C PRO A 407 29.13 -11.18 -8.41
N ILE A 408 28.31 -10.13 -8.32
CA ILE A 408 27.73 -9.40 -9.46
C ILE A 408 28.36 -7.99 -9.49
N PRO A 409 28.81 -7.47 -10.66
CA PRO A 409 29.58 -6.23 -10.75
C PRO A 409 28.76 -4.95 -10.52
N PHE A 410 29.43 -3.95 -9.93
CA PHE A 410 28.96 -2.62 -9.58
C PHE A 410 29.01 -1.64 -10.76
N LEU A 411 27.86 -1.20 -11.28
CA LEU A 411 27.70 0.07 -12.02
C LEU A 411 26.21 0.42 -12.11
N LYS A 412 25.75 1.47 -11.40
CA LYS A 412 24.37 2.01 -11.46
C LYS A 412 24.28 3.12 -12.53
N PRO A 413 23.18 3.23 -13.30
CA PRO A 413 22.98 4.33 -14.23
C PRO A 413 22.47 5.60 -13.50
N PRO A 414 22.61 6.80 -14.09
CA PRO A 414 22.09 8.03 -13.49
C PRO A 414 20.55 8.01 -13.49
N GLY A 415 19.93 8.22 -12.33
CA GLY A 415 18.47 8.38 -12.19
C GLY A 415 17.71 7.20 -11.58
N LEU A 416 18.41 6.18 -11.05
CA LEU A 416 17.87 5.14 -10.17
C LEU A 416 18.84 4.82 -9.03
#